data_AF-A0A969QYM6-F1
#
_entry.id   AF-A0A969QYM6-F1
#
_cell.length_a   1.000
_cell.length_b   1.000
_cell.length_c   1.000
_cell.angle_alpha   90.00
_cell.angle_beta   90.00
_cell.angle_gamma   90.00
#
_symmetry.space_group_name_H-M   'P 1'
#
loop_
_entity.id
_entity.type
_entity.pdbx_description
1 polymer ?
#
loop_
_entity_poly.entity_id
_entity_poly.type
_entity_poly.pdbx_seq_one_letter_code
_entity_poly.pdbx_strand_id
1 'polypeptide(L)' 'MKSLKSPYFSSLAKPKRSLSVSLFFLLCLNLILAPAVQAATSNEFSRTQAYALGILGLVTVALSIYLFVVMFQPERF' A
#
# COMPACT_ATOMS: atom_id res chain seq x y z
N MET A 1 -45.90 -17.12 13.94
CA MET A 1 -44.89 -17.34 12.87
C MET A 1 -43.54 -16.89 13.41
N LYS A 2 -42.64 -17.83 13.72
CA LYS A 2 -41.37 -17.59 14.41
C LYS A 2 -40.33 -16.94 13.48
N SER A 3 -39.76 -15.82 13.94
CA SER A 3 -38.33 -15.51 13.95
C SER A 3 -37.49 -16.00 12.75
N LEU A 4 -37.30 -15.12 11.77
CA LEU A 4 -36.13 -15.15 10.89
C LEU A 4 -35.20 -13.99 11.26
N LYS A 5 -34.61 -14.10 12.46
CA LYS A 5 -33.41 -13.35 12.84
C LYS A 5 -32.27 -13.92 12.01
N SER A 6 -32.00 -13.35 10.84
CA SER A 6 -30.86 -13.70 10.01
C SER A 6 -29.56 -13.38 10.77
N PRO A 7 -28.80 -14.39 11.22
CA PRO A 7 -27.60 -14.20 12.02
C PRO A 7 -26.33 -14.15 11.16
N TYR A 8 -26.42 -13.76 9.89
CA TYR A 8 -25.30 -13.80 8.95
C TYR A 8 -24.67 -12.44 8.64
N PHE A 9 -25.29 -11.32 9.06
CA PHE A 9 -24.80 -9.98 8.71
C PHE A 9 -23.66 -9.46 9.62
N SER A 10 -23.35 -10.14 10.72
CA SER A 10 -22.47 -9.61 11.77
C SER A 10 -21.07 -10.25 11.85
N SER A 11 -20.74 -11.20 10.96
CA SER A 11 -19.46 -11.95 11.06
C SER A 11 -18.41 -11.61 9.99
N LEU A 12 -18.76 -10.87 8.93
CA LEU A 12 -17.81 -10.51 7.84
C LEU A 12 -17.09 -9.18 8.01
N ALA A 13 -17.42 -8.40 9.04
CA ALA A 13 -16.73 -7.17 9.38
C ALA A 13 -16.19 -7.26 10.81
N LYS A 14 -15.18 -8.11 11.01
CA LYS A 14 -14.26 -7.95 12.15
C LYS A 14 -13.15 -6.99 11.73
N PRO A 15 -13.23 -5.68 12.04
CA PRO A 15 -12.11 -4.78 11.83
C PRO A 15 -11.02 -5.17 12.83
N LYS A 16 -10.08 -6.00 12.39
CA LYS A 16 -8.76 -6.08 13.03
C LYS A 16 -8.18 -4.67 12.87
N ARG A 17 -8.04 -3.97 13.99
CA ARG A 17 -7.72 -2.54 14.21
C ARG A 17 -6.53 -1.96 13.42
N SER A 18 -5.85 -2.75 12.59
CA SER A 18 -4.77 -2.34 11.69
C SER A 18 -5.18 -2.10 10.23
N LEU A 19 -6.41 -2.45 9.81
CA LEU A 19 -6.83 -2.25 8.42
C LEU A 19 -7.02 -0.78 8.06
N SER A 20 -7.60 0.04 8.93
CA SER A 20 -7.79 1.47 8.66
C SER A 20 -6.47 2.22 8.54
N VAL A 21 -5.48 1.89 9.37
CA VAL A 21 -4.15 2.52 9.31
C VAL A 21 -3.42 2.10 8.04
N SER A 22 -3.48 0.82 7.68
CA SER A 22 -2.89 0.31 6.43
C SER A 22 -3.54 0.94 5.19
N LEU A 23 -4.88 1.03 5.17
CA LEU A 23 -5.62 1.69 4.08
C LEU A 23 -5.32 3.18 4.00
N PHE A 24 -5.22 3.88 5.13
CA PHE A 24 -4.86 5.30 5.17
C PHE A 24 -3.43 5.54 4.66
N PHE A 25 -2.50 4.67 5.05
CA PHE A 25 -1.13 4.73 4.57
C PHE A 25 -1.06 4.45 3.08
N LEU A 26 -1.74 3.42 2.58
CA LEU A 26 -1.89 3.14 1.15
C LEU A 26 -2.53 4.31 0.40
N LEU A 27 -3.53 4.97 0.98
CA LEU A 27 -4.17 6.15 0.39
C LEU A 27 -3.19 7.32 0.30
N CYS A 28 -2.47 7.63 1.39
CA CYS A 28 -1.44 8.68 1.38
C CYS A 28 -0.32 8.37 0.38
N LEU A 29 0.12 7.11 0.33
CA LEU A 29 1.13 6.67 -0.61
C LEU A 29 0.63 6.80 -2.05
N ASN A 30 -0.62 6.41 -2.32
CA ASN A 30 -1.26 6.57 -3.63
C ASN A 30 -1.44 8.06 -4.01
N LEU A 31 -1.86 8.90 -3.05
CA LEU A 31 -2.09 10.32 -3.24
C LEU A 31 -0.79 11.11 -3.43
N ILE A 32 0.34 10.64 -2.91
CA ILE A 32 1.66 11.24 -3.15
C ILE A 32 2.29 10.67 -4.42
N LEU A 33 2.20 9.36 -4.67
CA LEU A 33 2.72 8.73 -5.89
C LEU A 33 2.06 9.29 -7.14
N ALA A 34 0.74 9.51 -7.16
CA ALA A 34 0.06 9.99 -8.36
C ALA A 34 0.60 11.36 -8.87
N PRO A 35 0.67 12.43 -8.05
CA PRO A 35 1.25 13.70 -8.45
C PRO A 35 2.79 13.65 -8.52
N ALA A 36 3.49 12.86 -7.70
CA ALA A 36 4.94 12.75 -7.80
C ALA A 36 5.37 12.09 -9.13
N VAL A 37 4.66 11.05 -9.54
CA VAL A 37 4.83 10.42 -10.85
C VAL A 37 4.44 11.42 -11.92
N GLN A 38 3.26 12.04 -11.88
CA GLN A 38 2.87 13.03 -12.91
C GLN A 38 3.85 14.21 -13.02
N ALA A 39 4.34 14.75 -11.91
CA ALA A 39 5.27 15.87 -11.90
C ALA A 39 6.67 15.48 -12.42
N ALA A 40 7.14 14.27 -12.11
CA ALA A 40 8.36 13.73 -12.70
C ALA A 40 8.19 13.36 -14.19
N THR A 41 6.95 13.13 -14.61
CA THR A 41 6.54 12.79 -15.98
C THR A 41 6.21 14.07 -16.73
N SER A 42 7.20 14.93 -16.97
CA SER A 42 7.04 16.15 -17.77
C SER A 42 6.67 15.78 -19.21
N ASN A 43 5.37 15.80 -19.55
CA ASN A 43 4.71 15.80 -20.87
C ASN A 43 5.12 14.77 -21.98
N GLU A 44 6.24 14.07 -21.83
CA GLU A 44 6.90 13.28 -22.89
C GLU A 44 6.81 11.76 -22.65
N PHE A 45 6.49 11.34 -21.42
CA PHE A 45 6.54 9.93 -21.04
C PHE A 45 5.16 9.28 -21.10
N SER A 46 5.09 8.12 -21.75
CA SER A 46 3.86 7.33 -21.89
C SER A 46 3.31 6.91 -20.52
N ARG A 47 1.98 6.82 -20.38
CA ARG A 47 1.29 6.39 -19.15
C ARG A 47 1.89 5.11 -18.55
N THR A 48 2.31 4.17 -19.39
CA THR A 48 2.94 2.91 -18.96
C THR A 48 4.27 3.14 -18.26
N GLN A 49 5.05 4.12 -18.72
CA GLN A 49 6.36 4.46 -18.18
C GLN A 49 6.25 5.20 -16.84
N ALA A 50 5.24 6.06 -16.71
CA ALA A 50 4.85 6.68 -15.45
C ALA A 50 4.51 5.61 -14.38
N TYR A 51 3.70 4.60 -14.72
CA TYR A 51 3.42 3.48 -13.80
C TYR A 51 4.67 2.64 -13.50
N ALA A 52 5.52 2.40 -14.50
CA ALA A 52 6.78 1.67 -14.29
C ALA A 52 7.69 2.40 -13.30
N LEU A 53 7.82 3.73 -13.41
CA LEU A 53 8.60 4.55 -12.46
C LEU A 53 7.99 4.55 -11.06
N GLY A 54 6.65 4.60 -10.95
CA GLY A 54 5.95 4.51 -9.66
C GLY A 54 6.22 3.18 -8.95
N ILE A 55 6.10 2.05 -9.67
CA ILE A 55 6.39 0.72 -9.13
C ILE A 55 7.88 0.59 -8.81
N LEU A 56 8.77 1.07 -9.69
CA LEU A 56 10.21 1.03 -9.47
C LEU A 56 10.58 1.78 -8.20
N GLY A 57 10.07 3.00 -8.00
CA GLY A 57 10.29 3.78 -6.78
C GLY A 57 9.77 3.07 -5.53
N LEU A 58 8.57 2.47 -5.59
CA LEU A 58 8.01 1.70 -4.48
C LEU A 58 8.90 0.51 -4.10
N VAL A 59 9.34 -0.26 -5.10
CA VAL A 59 10.21 -1.44 -4.91
C VAL A 59 11.58 -1.01 -4.38
N THR A 60 12.17 0.06 -4.91
CA THR A 60 13.46 0.58 -4.43
C THR A 60 13.38 1.01 -2.96
N VAL A 61 12.31 1.70 -2.55
CA VAL A 61 12.12 2.08 -1.14
C VAL A 61 11.94 0.85 -0.26
N ALA A 62 11.10 -0.11 -0.67
CA ALA A 62 10.90 -1.35 0.07
C ALA A 62 12.22 -2.15 0.22
N LEU A 63 12.99 -2.24 -0.86
CA LEU A 63 14.29 -2.91 -0.87
C LEU A 63 15.30 -2.18 0.03
N SER A 64 15.33 -0.84 -0.01
CA SER A 64 16.19 -0.03 0.86
C SER A 64 15.87 -0.27 2.34
N ILE A 65 14.59 -0.31 2.71
CA ILE A 65 14.16 -0.62 4.09
C ILE A 65 14.57 -2.05 4.46
N TYR A 66 14.34 -3.03 3.59
CA TYR A 66 14.73 -4.42 3.83
C TYR A 66 16.23 -4.54 4.10
N LEU A 67 17.06 -3.91 3.27
CA LEU A 67 18.51 -3.90 3.44
C LEU A 67 18.92 -3.21 4.75
N PHE A 68 18.26 -2.11 5.12
CA PHE A 68 18.45 -1.47 6.42
C PHE A 68 18.14 -2.45 7.56
N VAL A 69 16.98 -3.11 7.53
CA VAL A 69 16.60 -4.08 8.57
C VAL A 69 17.60 -5.22 8.67
N VAL A 70 18.05 -5.76 7.53
CA VAL A 70 19.07 -6.81 7.47
C VAL A 70 20.41 -6.33 8.03
N MET A 71 20.81 -5.08 7.75
CA MET A 71 22.05 -4.50 8.24
C MET A 71 22.02 -4.22 9.76
N PHE A 72 20.87 -3.82 10.30
CA PHE A 72 20.70 -3.52 11.73
C PHE A 72 20.32 -4.74 12.57
N GLN A 73 19.84 -5.83 11.97
CA GLN A 73 19.66 -7.13 12.62
C GLN A 73 20.57 -8.19 11.99
N PRO A 74 21.90 -8.03 12.08
CA PRO A 74 22.83 -9.03 11.54
C PRO A 74 22.71 -10.39 12.26
N GLU A 75 22.13 -10.41 13.46
CA GLU A 75 22.22 -11.48 14.45
C GLU A 75 21.22 -12.64 14.26
N ARG A 76 20.37 -12.57 13.22
CA ARG A 76 19.44 -13.65 12.83
C ARG A 76 19.76 -14.30 11.48
N PHE A 77 20.91 -13.96 10.89
CA PHE A 77 21.49 -14.68 9.77
C PHE A 77 22.61 -15.62 10.23
#